data_AF-A0A967TNF0-F1
#
_entry.id   AF-A0A967TNF0-F1
#
_cell.length_a   1.000
_cell.length_b   1.000
_cell.length_c   1.000
_cell.angle_alpha   90.00
_cell.angle_beta   90.00
_cell.angle_gamma   90.00
#
_symmetry.space_group_name_H-M   'P 1'
#
loop_
_entity.id
_entity.type
_entity.pdbx_description
1 polymer ?
#
loop_
_entity_poly.entity_id
_entity_poly.type
_entity_poly.pdbx_seq_one_letter_code
_entity_poly.pdbx_strand_id
1 'polypeptide(L)' 'GRVEIFDLYEGEGIPEGTRSVAFRLHFVSPERTLKDEDVDEATARVVRTLEEELGVERRGG' A
#
# COMPACT_ATOMS: atom_id res chain seq x y z
N GLY A 1 2.38 -14.48 1.91
CA GLY A 1 2.86 -13.10 2.08
C GLY A 1 2.58 -12.61 3.50
N ARG A 2 3.09 -11.43 3.85
CA ARG A 2 2.86 -10.74 5.15
C ARG A 2 2.55 -9.27 4.89
N VAL A 3 1.75 -8.66 5.75
CA VAL A 3 1.45 -7.23 5.75
C VAL A 3 1.76 -6.65 7.12
N GLU A 4 2.39 -5.48 7.15
CA GLU A 4 2.70 -4.74 8.37
C GLU A 4 2.39 -3.25 8.18
N ILE A 5 1.99 -2.57 9.25
CA ILE A 5 2.01 -1.11 9.29
C ILE A 5 3.44 -0.69 9.60
N PHE A 6 4.01 0.14 8.73
CA PHE A 6 5.35 0.67 8.86
C PHE A 6 5.36 2.00 9.61
N ASP A 7 4.43 2.89 9.27
CA ASP A 7 4.37 4.24 9.83
C ASP A 7 2.93 4.79 9.85
N LEU A 8 2.68 5.71 10.79
CA LEU A 8 1.43 6.46 10.92
C LEU A 8 1.78 7.94 11.13
N TYR A 9 1.31 8.80 10.23
CA TYR A 9 1.66 10.22 10.21
C TYR A 9 0.42 11.14 10.19
N GLU A 10 0.42 12.12 11.09
CA GLU A 10 -0.66 13.11 11.32
C GLU A 10 -0.10 14.53 11.44
N GLY A 11 0.92 14.85 10.64
CA GLY A 11 1.60 16.14 10.70
C GLY A 11 1.28 17.06 9.52
N GLU A 12 2.18 18.01 9.29
CA GLU A 12 2.08 18.99 8.21
C GLU A 12 1.85 18.34 6.84
N GLY A 13 0.92 18.91 6.06
CA GLY A 13 0.54 18.38 4.74
C GLY A 13 -0.47 17.23 4.77
N ILE A 14 -0.97 16.83 5.95
CA ILE A 14 -2.11 15.90 6.08
C ILE A 14 -3.37 16.69 6.42
N PRO A 15 -4.49 16.49 5.68
CA PRO A 15 -5.76 17.13 6.00
C PRO A 15 -6.22 16.82 7.43
N GLU A 16 -6.81 17.82 8.09
CA GLU A 16 -7.33 17.66 9.45
C GLU A 16 -8.37 16.53 9.51
N GLY A 17 -8.27 15.68 10.54
CA GLY A 17 -9.13 14.49 10.70
C GLY A 17 -8.71 13.28 9.85
N THR A 18 -7.62 13.37 9.09
CA THR A 18 -7.06 12.24 8.32
C THR A 18 -5.67 11.85 8.82
N ARG A 19 -5.21 10.64 8.45
CA ARG A 19 -3.89 10.10 8.81
C ARG A 19 -3.27 9.43 7.58
N SER A 20 -1.98 9.61 7.38
CA SER A 20 -1.23 8.85 6.38
C SER A 20 -0.70 7.57 6.99
N VAL A 21 -1.04 6.42 6.40
CA VAL A 21 -0.60 5.10 6.86
C VAL A 21 0.33 4.50 5.81
N ALA A 22 1.54 4.13 6.22
CA ALA A 22 2.46 3.40 5.35
C ALA A 22 2.39 1.89 5.65
N PHE A 23 2.25 1.09 4.60
CA PHE A 23 2.23 -0.37 4.71
C PHE A 23 3.49 -0.98 4.12
N ARG A 24 3.94 -2.09 4.71
CA ARG A 24 4.94 -2.97 4.13
C ARG A 24 4.27 -4.26 3.68
N LEU A 25 4.40 -4.55 2.39
CA LEU A 25 3.83 -5.73 1.75
C LEU A 25 4.95 -6.70 1.38
N HIS A 26 4.84 -7.94 1.83
CA HIS A 26 5.78 -9.01 1.47
C HIS A 26 5.11 -9.98 0.50
N PHE A 27 5.57 -9.94 -0.75
CA PHE A 27 5.14 -10.82 -1.82
C PHE A 27 6.07 -12.04 -1.92
N VAL A 28 5.48 -13.22 -2.05
CA VAL A 28 6.21 -14.48 -2.25
C VAL A 28 5.34 -15.42 -3.07
N SER A 29 5.97 -16.15 -3.99
CA SER A 29 5.32 -17.26 -4.71
C SER A 29 6.01 -18.58 -4.31
N PRO A 30 5.23 -19.64 -4.06
CA PRO A 30 5.78 -20.97 -3.78
C PRO A 30 6.29 -21.69 -5.04
N GLU A 31 5.91 -21.22 -6.23
CA GLU A 31 6.14 -21.93 -7.50
C GLU A 31 7.30 -21.34 -8.31
N ARG A 32 7.57 -20.04 -8.16
CA ARG A 32 8.57 -19.33 -8.96
C ARG A 32 9.08 -18.07 -8.27
N THR A 33 10.22 -17.59 -8.74
CA THR A 33 10.67 -16.23 -8.43
C THR A 33 9.69 -15.22 -9.05
N LEU A 34 9.28 -14.23 -8.25
CA LEU A 34 8.48 -13.10 -8.71
C LEU A 34 9.37 -12.14 -9.48
N LYS A 35 8.84 -11.60 -10.57
CA LYS A 35 9.43 -10.47 -11.28
C LYS A 35 8.85 -9.18 -10.76
N ASP A 36 9.51 -8.07 -11.10
CA ASP A 36 9.05 -6.74 -10.71
C ASP A 36 7.63 -6.47 -11.21
N GLU A 37 7.29 -6.91 -12.43
CA GLU A 37 5.96 -6.70 -12.98
C GLU A 37 4.85 -7.44 -12.20
N ASP A 38 5.16 -8.61 -11.63
CA ASP A 38 4.21 -9.37 -10.80
C ASP A 38 3.89 -8.61 -9.50
N VAL A 39 4.92 -8.00 -8.92
CA VAL A 39 4.82 -7.22 -7.67
C VAL A 39 4.10 -5.90 -7.93
N ASP A 40 4.40 -5.24 -9.04
CA ASP A 40 3.78 -3.99 -9.44
C ASP A 40 2.29 -4.18 -9.73
N GLU A 41 1.91 -5.25 -10.45
CA GLU A 41 0.50 -5.56 -10.71
C GLU A 41 -0.25 -5.86 -9.41
N ALA A 42 0.33 -6.66 -8.51
CA ALA A 42 -0.27 -6.96 -7.22
C ALA A 42 -0.42 -5.69 -6.37
N THR A 43 0.58 -4.80 -6.36
CA THR A 43 0.54 -3.54 -5.64
C THR A 43 -0.52 -2.59 -6.20
N ALA A 44 -0.62 -2.47 -7.53
CA ALA A 44 -1.63 -1.66 -8.19
C ALA A 44 -3.06 -2.14 -7.86
N ARG A 45 -3.27 -3.46 -7.82
CA ARG A 45 -4.55 -4.05 -7.39
C ARG A 45 -4.88 -3.69 -5.95
N VAL A 46 -3.92 -3.80 -5.02
CA VAL A 46 -4.12 -3.41 -3.61
C VAL A 46 -4.50 -1.95 -3.50
N VAL A 47 -3.76 -1.04 -4.15
CA VAL A 47 -4.03 0.40 -4.10
C VAL A 47 -5.43 0.69 -4.63
N ARG A 48 -5.78 0.17 -5.81
CA ARG A 48 -7.10 0.38 -6.39
C ARG A 48 -8.24 -0.11 -5.48
N THR A 49 -8.11 -1.30 -4.89
CA THR A 49 -9.12 -1.82 -3.96
C THR A 49 -9.27 -0.93 -2.73
N LEU A 50 -8.17 -0.41 -2.19
CA LEU A 50 -8.24 0.52 -1.06
C LEU A 50 -8.92 1.84 -1.45
N GLU A 51 -8.61 2.39 -2.63
CA GLU A 51 -9.26 3.59 -3.16
C GLU A 51 -10.77 3.37 -3.36
N GLU A 52 -11.17 2.24 -3.94
CA GLU A 52 -12.58 1.89 -4.23
C GLU A 52 -13.38 1.60 -2.96
N GLU A 53 -12.83 0.84 -2.01
CA GLU A 53 -13.58 0.35 -0.85
C GLU A 53 -13.54 1.31 0.35
N LEU A 54 -12.44 2.06 0.50
CA LEU A 54 -12.21 2.90 1.68
C LEU A 54 -12.14 4.39 1.35
N GLY A 55 -12.15 4.77 0.06
CA GLY A 55 -12.06 6.17 -0.36
C GLY A 55 -10.75 6.83 0.08
N VAL A 56 -9.70 6.05 0.25
CA VAL A 56 -8.36 6.57 0.58
C VAL A 56 -7.63 6.99 -0.70
N GLU A 57 -6.59 7.79 -0.57
CA GLU A 57 -5.76 8.22 -1.70
C GLU A 57 -4.31 7.78 -1.49
N ARG A 58 -3.65 7.34 -2.57
CA ARG A 58 -2.21 7.07 -2.52
C ARG A 58 -1.44 8.37 -2.35
N ARG A 59 -0.66 8.48 -1.27
CA ARG A 59 0.33 9.54 -1.10
C ARG A 59 1.53 9.30 -2.03
N GLY A 60 1.84 10.27 -2.89
CA GLY A 60 3.05 10.25 -3.73
C GLY A 60 4.33 10.33 -2.89
N GLY A 61 5.36 9.60 -3.31
CA GLY A 61 6.71 9.69 -2.76
C GLY A 61 7.55 10.74 -3.45
#